data_AF-A0A7C1JB85-F1
#
_entry.id   AF-A0A7C1JB85-F1
#
_cell.length_a   1.000
_cell.length_b   1.000
_cell.length_c   1.000
_cell.angle_alpha   90.00
_cell.angle_beta   90.00
_cell.angle_gamma   90.00
#
_symmetry.space_group_name_H-M   'P 1'
#
loop_
_entity.id
_entity.type
_entity.pdbx_description
1 polymer ?
#
loop_
_entity_poly.entity_id
_entity_poly.type
_entity_poly.pdbx_seq_one_letter_code
_entity_poly.pdbx_strand_id
1 'polypeptide(L)'
;MSRLRRSQDREEGGQWLGELAAVVAREKPALARHIEAKAEGYLAFLDYPEEVRVHIYSTNPVESINAGIDLMRLELGGYFPSLPCLEVNLFIQVVNLQHQWWRTPIPTVRGASYKLRQLFAIRYELAEEEVFTLHL
;
A
#
# COMPACT_ATOMS: atom_id res chain seq x y z
N MET A 1 3.18 -8.05 14.70
CA MET A 1 2.77 -6.90 13.86
C MET A 1 3.22 -5.53 14.38
N SER A 2 3.05 -5.20 15.66
CA SER A 2 3.40 -3.84 16.15
C SER A 2 4.89 -3.49 16.04
N ARG A 3 5.79 -4.48 16.17
CA ARG A 3 7.25 -4.29 16.06
C ARG A 3 7.68 -3.93 14.65
N LEU A 4 7.30 -4.74 13.66
CA LEU A 4 7.57 -4.49 12.22
C LEU A 4 7.12 -3.09 11.77
N ARG A 5 5.95 -2.61 12.21
CA ARG A 5 5.44 -1.28 11.84
C ARG A 5 6.25 -0.12 12.43
N ARG A 6 6.98 -0.37 13.53
CA ARG A 6 7.78 0.61 14.27
C ARG A 6 9.27 0.51 13.95
N SER A 7 9.68 -0.43 13.10
CA SER A 7 11.07 -0.59 12.70
C SER A 7 11.59 0.67 12.04
N GLN A 8 12.84 1.03 12.33
CA GLN A 8 13.41 2.26 11.81
C GLN A 8 13.77 2.12 10.33
N ASP A 9 14.36 0.98 9.99
CA ASP A 9 14.86 0.65 8.67
C ASP A 9 14.47 -0.77 8.23
N ARG A 10 14.84 -1.12 6.99
CA ARG A 10 14.56 -2.41 6.37
C ARG A 10 15.33 -3.56 7.01
N GLU A 11 16.49 -3.32 7.61
CA GLU A 11 17.28 -4.37 8.24
C GLU A 11 16.58 -4.85 9.51
N GLU A 12 16.20 -3.92 10.39
CA GLU A 12 15.42 -4.21 11.58
C GLU A 12 14.05 -4.82 11.20
N GLY A 13 13.38 -4.26 10.19
CA GLY A 13 12.13 -4.80 9.69
C GLY A 13 12.26 -6.24 9.16
N GLY A 14 13.37 -6.54 8.49
CA GLY A 14 13.67 -7.87 7.96
C GLY A 14 13.83 -8.91 9.07
N GLN A 15 14.48 -8.56 10.18
CA GLN A 15 14.60 -9.43 11.35
C GLN A 15 13.21 -9.80 11.90
N TRP A 16 12.34 -8.80 12.11
CA TRP A 16 10.99 -9.04 12.61
C TRP A 16 10.10 -9.81 11.63
N LEU A 17 10.28 -9.60 10.33
CA LEU A 17 9.55 -10.36 9.31
C LEU A 17 10.00 -11.82 9.28
N GLY A 18 11.29 -12.08 9.44
CA GLY A 18 11.85 -13.43 9.56
C GLY A 18 11.32 -14.17 10.78
N GLU A 19 11.28 -13.52 11.95
CA GLU A 19 10.67 -14.09 13.15
C GLU A 19 9.18 -14.42 12.94
N LEU A 20 8.43 -13.52 12.28
CA LEU A 20 7.04 -13.76 11.93
C LEU A 20 6.90 -14.97 11.01
N ALA A 21 7.73 -15.08 9.97
CA ALA A 21 7.72 -16.20 9.04
C ALA A 21 8.03 -17.52 9.75
N ALA A 22 9.00 -17.55 10.68
CA ALA A 22 9.33 -18.72 11.49
C ALA A 22 8.15 -19.18 12.36
N VAL A 23 7.42 -18.24 12.98
CA VAL A 23 6.20 -18.56 13.73
C VAL A 23 5.12 -19.13 12.82
N VAL A 24 4.90 -18.50 11.66
CA VAL A 24 3.91 -18.97 10.66
C VAL A 24 4.28 -20.34 10.12
N ALA A 25 5.56 -20.64 9.95
CA ALA A 25 6.04 -21.90 9.39
C ALA A 25 5.64 -23.13 10.22
N ARG A 26 5.47 -22.95 11.54
CA ARG A 26 5.06 -24.02 12.46
C ARG A 26 3.67 -24.56 12.15
N GLU A 27 2.77 -23.71 11.66
CA GLU A 27 1.37 -24.04 11.39
C GLU A 27 1.05 -24.07 9.89
N LYS A 28 1.67 -23.17 9.11
CA LYS A 28 1.39 -22.92 7.69
C LYS A 28 2.68 -22.70 6.90
N PRO A 29 3.46 -23.77 6.63
CA PRO A 29 4.76 -23.65 5.97
C PRO A 29 4.70 -23.05 4.56
N ALA A 30 3.63 -23.33 3.80
CA ALA A 30 3.44 -22.72 2.48
C ALA A 30 3.26 -21.20 2.56
N LEU A 31 2.53 -20.72 3.57
CA LEU A 31 2.35 -19.28 3.79
C LEU A 31 3.65 -18.61 4.24
N ALA A 32 4.44 -19.25 5.10
CA ALA A 32 5.73 -18.73 5.51
C ALA A 32 6.66 -18.53 4.31
N ARG A 33 6.78 -19.54 3.42
CA ARG A 33 7.56 -19.41 2.17
C ARG A 33 7.05 -18.29 1.27
N HIS A 34 5.73 -18.07 1.23
CA HIS A 34 5.13 -16.97 0.47
C HIS A 34 5.50 -15.59 1.04
N ILE A 35 5.49 -15.48 2.37
CA ILE A 35 5.89 -14.24 3.08
C ILE A 35 7.36 -13.94 2.81
N GLU A 36 8.24 -14.94 2.96
CA GLU A 36 9.68 -14.81 2.70
C GLU A 36 9.97 -14.43 1.24
N ALA A 37 9.33 -15.09 0.28
CA ALA A 37 9.49 -14.79 -1.15
C ALA A 37 9.05 -13.36 -1.52
N LYS A 38 8.19 -12.74 -0.70
CA LYS A 38 7.68 -11.38 -0.90
C LYS A 38 8.21 -10.39 0.15
N ALA A 39 9.28 -10.73 0.85
CA ALA A 39 9.81 -9.92 1.95
C ALA A 39 10.06 -8.47 1.54
N GLU A 40 10.67 -8.27 0.37
CA GLU A 40 10.93 -6.96 -0.22
C GLU A 40 9.66 -6.10 -0.33
N GLY A 41 8.56 -6.68 -0.80
CA GLY A 41 7.28 -5.99 -0.91
C GLY A 41 6.66 -5.66 0.45
N TYR A 42 6.80 -6.55 1.43
CA TYR A 42 6.30 -6.31 2.79
C TYR A 42 7.12 -5.25 3.54
N LEU A 43 8.39 -5.06 3.19
CA LEU A 43 9.29 -4.09 3.84
C LEU A 43 9.34 -2.73 3.14
N ALA A 44 8.87 -2.62 1.91
CA ALA A 44 8.97 -1.39 1.10
C ALA A 44 8.39 -0.13 1.77
N PHE A 45 7.41 -0.26 2.67
CA PHE A 45 6.86 0.89 3.38
C PHE A 45 7.88 1.56 4.33
N LEU A 46 8.94 0.85 4.74
CA LEU A 46 9.98 1.38 5.63
C LEU A 46 10.86 2.42 4.94
N ASP A 47 10.89 2.45 3.61
CA ASP A 47 11.61 3.44 2.80
C ASP A 47 10.95 4.83 2.81
N TYR A 48 9.75 4.93 3.39
CA TYR A 48 9.00 6.17 3.51
C TYR A 48 9.14 6.80 4.90
N PRO A 49 8.99 8.13 5.05
CA PRO A 49 9.03 8.80 6.35
C PRO A 49 8.04 8.20 7.34
N GLU A 50 8.45 8.04 8.60
CA GLU A 50 7.66 7.37 9.64
C GLU A 50 6.22 7.91 9.73
N GLU A 51 6.08 9.23 9.64
CA GLU A 51 4.82 9.95 9.72
C GLU A 51 3.80 9.60 8.62
N VAL A 52 4.24 9.05 7.48
CA VAL A 52 3.36 8.67 6.37
C VAL A 52 3.12 7.16 6.27
N ARG A 53 3.95 6.33 6.93
CA ARG A 53 3.90 4.86 6.82
C ARG A 53 2.51 4.30 7.14
N VAL A 54 1.82 4.90 8.11
CA VAL A 54 0.46 4.50 8.52
C VAL A 54 -0.54 4.49 7.36
N HIS A 55 -0.38 5.37 6.39
CA HIS A 55 -1.27 5.45 5.23
C HIS A 55 -0.95 4.41 4.16
N ILE A 56 0.26 3.84 4.19
CA ILE A 56 0.72 2.83 3.24
C ILE A 56 0.27 1.44 3.69
N TYR A 57 0.48 1.10 4.97
CA TYR A 57 0.12 -0.23 5.49
C TYR A 57 -1.31 -0.32 6.04
N SER A 58 -2.09 0.77 6.00
CA SER A 58 -3.50 0.75 6.41
C SER A 58 -4.34 0.03 5.36
N THR A 59 -5.24 -0.82 5.82
CA THR A 59 -6.21 -1.52 4.97
C THR A 59 -7.50 -0.71 4.78
N ASN A 60 -7.70 0.38 5.54
CA ASN A 60 -8.95 1.16 5.53
C ASN A 60 -9.37 1.62 4.12
N PRO A 61 -8.49 2.16 3.25
CA PRO A 61 -8.92 2.60 1.92
C PRO A 61 -9.45 1.45 1.07
N VAL A 62 -8.76 0.30 1.09
CA VAL A 62 -9.13 -0.89 0.31
C VAL A 62 -10.38 -1.54 0.89
N GLU A 63 -10.47 -1.67 2.22
CA GLU A 63 -11.64 -2.21 2.92
C GLU A 63 -12.87 -1.34 2.68
N SER A 64 -12.74 -0.01 2.71
CA SER A 64 -13.84 0.92 2.44
C SER A 64 -14.36 0.79 1.01
N ILE A 65 -13.48 0.60 0.02
CA ILE A 65 -13.88 0.37 -1.37
C ILE A 65 -14.63 -0.97 -1.49
N ASN A 66 -14.05 -2.04 -0.94
CA ASN A 66 -14.64 -3.37 -0.99
C ASN A 66 -16.01 -3.41 -0.29
N ALA A 67 -16.15 -2.77 0.86
CA ALA A 67 -17.42 -2.65 1.57
C ALA A 67 -18.48 -1.91 0.74
N GLY A 68 -18.08 -0.85 0.02
CA GLY A 68 -18.97 -0.14 -0.89
C GLY A 68 -19.46 -1.00 -2.06
N ILE A 69 -18.59 -1.84 -2.62
CA ILE A 69 -18.94 -2.79 -3.69
C ILE A 69 -19.87 -3.89 -3.16
N ASP A 70 -19.58 -4.44 -1.99
CA ASP A 70 -20.41 -5.47 -1.37
C ASP A 70 -21.81 -4.95 -1.02
N LEU A 71 -21.91 -3.71 -0.54
CA LEU A 71 -23.20 -3.07 -0.30
C LEU A 71 -24.03 -2.98 -1.59
N MET A 72 -23.44 -2.51 -2.68
CA MET A 72 -24.10 -2.45 -3.99
C MET A 72 -24.56 -3.83 -4.47
N ARG A 73 -23.72 -4.85 -4.28
CA ARG A 73 -24.07 -6.24 -4.62
C ARG A 73 -25.29 -6.71 -3.81
N LEU A 74 -25.34 -6.39 -2.51
CA LEU A 74 -26.46 -6.75 -1.64
C LEU A 74 -27.76 -6.01 -2.04
N GLU A 75 -27.67 -4.72 -2.36
CA GLU A 75 -28.82 -3.91 -2.82
C GLU A 75 -29.43 -4.42 -4.12
N LEU A 76 -28.62 -5.04 -4.99
CA LEU A 76 -29.07 -5.64 -6.26
C LEU A 76 -29.56 -7.10 -6.12
N GLY A 77 -29.75 -7.61 -4.89
CA GLY A 77 -30.23 -8.97 -4.65
C GLY A 77 -29.13 -10.02 -4.58
N GLY A 78 -27.89 -9.61 -4.29
CA GLY A 78 -26.75 -10.50 -4.04
C GLY A 78 -25.85 -10.75 -5.25
N TYR A 79 -26.18 -10.21 -6.42
CA TYR A 79 -25.34 -10.26 -7.63
C TYR A 79 -25.62 -9.06 -8.53
N PHE A 80 -24.69 -8.77 -9.44
CA PHE A 80 -24.89 -7.73 -10.46
C PHE A 80 -25.65 -8.34 -11.65
N PRO A 81 -26.79 -7.77 -12.08
CA PRO A 81 -27.61 -8.34 -13.16
C PRO A 81 -26.92 -8.40 -14.53
N SER A 82 -25.92 -7.56 -14.76
CA SER A 82 -25.14 -7.52 -16.01
C SER A 82 -23.80 -6.81 -15.80
N LEU A 83 -22.88 -7.00 -16.74
CA LEU A 83 -21.59 -6.29 -16.73
C LEU A 83 -21.75 -4.76 -16.82
N PRO A 84 -22.61 -4.20 -17.70
CA PRO A 84 -22.87 -2.75 -17.70
C PRO A 84 -23.41 -2.22 -16.37
N CYS A 85 -24.23 -3.02 -15.66
CA CYS A 85 -24.72 -2.63 -14.34
C CYS A 85 -23.58 -2.54 -13.32
N LEU A 86 -22.66 -3.50 -13.32
CA LEU A 86 -21.45 -3.45 -12.49
C LEU A 86 -20.58 -2.23 -12.83
N GLU A 87 -20.31 -1.99 -14.11
CA GLU A 87 -19.47 -0.88 -14.58
C GLU A 87 -20.00 0.48 -14.15
N VAL A 88 -21.31 0.72 -14.32
CA VAL A 88 -21.95 1.99 -13.91
C VAL A 88 -21.85 2.19 -12.39
N ASN A 89 -22.09 1.14 -11.61
CA ASN A 89 -21.99 1.21 -10.15
C ASN A 89 -20.55 1.47 -9.67
N LEU A 90 -19.56 0.79 -10.26
CA LEU A 90 -18.15 1.03 -9.97
C LEU A 90 -17.74 2.46 -10.33
N PHE A 91 -18.18 2.96 -11.49
CA PHE A 91 -17.92 4.33 -11.91
C PHE A 91 -18.44 5.34 -10.89
N ILE A 92 -19.70 5.18 -10.43
CA ILE A 92 -20.30 6.06 -9.42
C ILE A 92 -19.50 6.02 -8.12
N GLN A 93 -19.07 4.84 -7.65
CA GLN A 93 -18.24 4.73 -6.44
C GLN A 93 -16.92 5.48 -6.58
N VAL A 94 -16.21 5.29 -7.69
CA VAL A 94 -14.92 5.96 -7.93
C VAL A 94 -15.10 7.48 -7.96
N VAL A 95 -16.13 7.99 -8.62
CA VAL A 95 -16.43 9.44 -8.67
C VAL A 95 -16.73 9.99 -7.27
N ASN A 96 -17.53 9.28 -6.48
CA ASN A 96 -17.87 9.68 -5.11
C ASN A 96 -16.64 9.72 -4.19
N LEU A 97 -15.74 8.74 -4.33
CA LEU A 97 -14.49 8.68 -3.57
C LEU A 97 -13.52 9.77 -4.00
N GLN A 98 -13.36 9.98 -5.31
CA GLN A 98 -12.49 11.01 -5.87
C GLN A 98 -12.88 12.40 -5.36
N HIS A 99 -14.16 12.72 -5.34
CA HIS A 99 -14.65 13.98 -4.79
C HIS A 99 -14.27 14.15 -3.31
N GLN A 100 -14.33 13.08 -2.51
CA GLN A 100 -13.91 13.11 -1.11
C GLN A 100 -12.40 13.25 -0.94
N TRP A 101 -11.61 12.51 -1.72
CA TRP A 101 -10.14 12.53 -1.67
C TRP A 101 -9.56 13.88 -2.08
N TRP A 102 -10.19 14.58 -3.03
CA TRP A 102 -9.71 15.86 -3.54
C TRP A 102 -10.05 17.06 -2.66
N ARG A 103 -10.98 16.91 -1.71
CA ARG A 103 -11.39 18.04 -0.84
C ARG A 103 -10.30 18.49 0.12
N THR A 104 -9.55 17.57 0.71
CA THR A 104 -8.53 17.94 1.71
C THR A 104 -7.43 16.90 1.72
N PRO A 105 -6.17 17.29 1.45
CA PRO A 105 -5.06 16.36 1.52
C PRO A 105 -4.78 16.00 2.97
N ILE A 106 -4.28 14.79 3.15
CA ILE A 106 -3.96 14.23 4.47
C ILE A 106 -2.87 15.11 5.13
N PRO A 107 -3.10 15.68 6.34
CA PRO A 107 -2.18 16.62 6.95
C PRO A 107 -0.76 16.08 7.16
N THR A 108 -0.63 14.81 7.58
CA THR A 108 0.70 14.19 7.79
C THR A 108 1.46 13.97 6.48
N VAL A 109 0.76 13.59 5.40
CA VAL A 109 1.36 13.50 4.06
C VAL A 109 1.77 14.88 3.55
N ARG A 110 0.92 15.90 3.75
CA ARG A 110 1.25 17.28 3.40
C ARG A 110 2.48 17.78 4.15
N GLY A 111 2.58 17.50 5.46
CA GLY A 111 3.74 17.85 6.28
C GLY A 111 5.04 17.18 5.81
N ALA A 112 4.96 15.93 5.34
CA ALA A 112 6.11 15.19 4.81
C ALA A 112 6.39 15.46 3.31
N SER A 113 5.64 16.36 2.66
CA SER A 113 5.69 16.54 1.20
C SER A 113 7.09 16.84 0.65
N TYR A 114 7.89 17.63 1.37
CA TYR A 114 9.28 17.91 0.97
C TYR A 114 10.14 16.65 0.96
N LYS A 115 10.12 15.85 2.03
CA LYS A 115 10.85 14.58 2.12
C LYS A 115 10.43 13.61 1.01
N LEU A 116 9.12 13.52 0.76
CA LEU A 116 8.58 12.68 -0.31
C LEU A 116 9.08 13.11 -1.69
N ARG A 117 9.17 14.42 -1.95
CA ARG A 117 9.74 14.94 -3.21
C ARG A 117 11.23 14.63 -3.33
N GLN A 118 12.00 14.73 -2.24
CA GLN A 118 13.41 14.35 -2.24
C GLN A 118 13.59 12.85 -2.54
N LEU A 119 12.80 11.99 -1.91
CA LEU A 119 12.82 10.55 -2.19
C LEU A 119 12.46 10.25 -3.65
N PHE A 120 11.48 10.95 -4.20
CA PHE A 120 11.14 10.84 -5.61
C PHE A 120 12.30 11.25 -6.52
N ALA A 121 12.90 12.42 -6.29
CA ALA A 121 14.03 12.91 -7.07
C ALA A 121 15.24 11.96 -7.00
N ILE A 122 15.60 11.47 -5.80
CA ILE A 122 16.68 10.49 -5.64
C ILE A 122 16.39 9.23 -6.45
N ARG A 123 15.15 8.73 -6.40
CA ARG A 123 14.79 7.46 -7.03
C ARG A 123 14.63 7.53 -8.55
N TYR A 124 14.17 8.66 -9.09
CA TYR A 124 13.78 8.75 -10.50
C TYR A 124 14.48 9.86 -11.29
N GLU A 125 15.02 10.89 -10.64
CA GLU A 125 15.70 11.99 -11.35
C GLU A 125 17.22 11.81 -11.29
N LEU A 126 17.78 11.50 -10.12
CA LEU A 126 19.23 11.36 -9.91
C LEU A 126 19.76 9.96 -10.25
N ALA A 127 18.98 8.91 -9.96
CA ALA A 127 19.37 7.54 -10.30
C ALA A 127 19.40 7.27 -11.83
N GLU A 128 18.71 8.09 -12.63
CA GLU A 128 18.76 8.01 -14.10
C GLU A 128 20.01 8.72 -14.67
N GLU A 129 20.51 9.78 -14.02
CA GLU A 129 21.71 10.52 -14.49
C GLU A 129 23.02 9.71 -14.37
N GLU A 130 23.15 8.83 -13.37
CA GLU A 130 24.33 7.94 -13.25
C GLU A 130 24.42 6.92 -14.39
N VAL A 131 23.28 6.51 -14.98
CA VAL A 131 23.25 5.55 -16.10
C VAL A 131 23.65 6.23 -17.42
N PHE A 132 23.31 7.50 -17.61
CA PHE A 132 23.67 8.25 -18.82
C PHE A 132 25.10 8.78 -18.81
N THR A 133 25.70 9.02 -17.64
CA THR A 133 27.09 9.53 -17.52
C THR A 133 28.16 8.44 -17.63
N LEU A 134 27.81 7.17 -17.44
CA LEU A 134 28.71 6.01 -17.62
C LEU A 134 28.77 5.49 -19.08
N HIS A 135 28.04 6.12 -20.00
CA HIS A 135 27.99 5.76 -21.41
C HIS A 135 28.50 6.87 -22.37
N LEU A 136 29.19 7.89 -21.84
CA LEU A 136 29.92 8.90 -22.60
C LEU A 136 31.43 8.75 -22.44
#